data_AF-A3MVF8-F1
#
_entry.id   AF-A3MVF8-F1
#
_cell.length_a   1.000
_cell.length_b   1.000
_cell.length_c   1.000
_cell.angle_alpha   90.00
_cell.angle_beta   90.00
_cell.angle_gamma   90.00
#
_symmetry.space_group_name_H-M   'P 1'
#
loop_
_entity.id
_entity.type
_entity.pdbx_description
1 polymer ?
#
loop_
_entity_poly.entity_id
_entity_poly.type
_entity_poly.pdbx_seq_one_letter_code
_entity_poly.pdbx_strand_id
1 'polypeptide(L)'
;MGEDVGKAAEAFEYIKRGVVYGFVVAVVGILAIFVGLSIAALSQSVTPFAVALSLFVVLFIVPAYFEFKGFLGLSEFYDERLYRYAAWLTLGGAVAAAVAAPALAWWVVSLAEAGSRPPDLSPLRWLAWPVGVLVGGFYMRVFLKLAEDSGVDLFKAVGVVALLSGLLSPVDPGLLGLVMLILLYMAASRGEEAVYEWAYSRQKQQGGPTA
;
A
#
# COMPACT_ATOMS: atom_id res chain seq x y z
N MET A 1 -19.25 -14.71 18.25
CA MET A 1 -19.96 -14.87 16.96
C MET A 1 -20.32 -13.54 16.31
N GLY A 2 -21.15 -12.66 16.90
CA GLY A 2 -21.39 -11.33 16.31
C GLY A 2 -20.17 -10.41 16.32
N GLU A 3 -19.34 -10.51 17.36
CA GLU A 3 -18.14 -9.68 17.54
C GLU A 3 -17.01 -10.04 16.54
N ASP A 4 -16.89 -11.32 16.17
CA ASP A 4 -15.82 -11.80 15.27
C ASP A 4 -16.09 -11.40 13.81
N VAL A 5 -17.36 -11.36 13.41
CA VAL A 5 -17.79 -10.90 12.08
C VAL A 5 -17.56 -9.39 11.94
N GLY A 6 -17.87 -8.62 12.97
CA GLY A 6 -17.60 -7.18 12.99
C GLY A 6 -16.12 -6.87 12.81
N LYS A 7 -15.24 -7.61 13.49
CA LYS A 7 -13.78 -7.46 13.37
C LYS A 7 -13.26 -7.80 11.97
N ALA A 8 -13.81 -8.82 11.33
CA ALA A 8 -13.43 -9.20 9.96
C ALA A 8 -13.86 -8.15 8.92
N ALA A 9 -15.09 -7.63 9.03
CA ALA A 9 -15.58 -6.57 8.17
C ALA A 9 -14.77 -5.27 8.37
N GLU A 10 -14.47 -4.92 9.62
CA GLU A 10 -13.62 -3.77 9.96
C GLU A 10 -12.21 -3.90 9.36
N ALA A 11 -11.66 -5.12 9.30
CA ALA A 11 -10.37 -5.37 8.67
C ALA A 11 -10.37 -5.04 7.17
N PHE A 12 -11.42 -5.44 6.43
CA PHE A 12 -11.58 -5.06 5.02
C PHE A 12 -11.87 -3.57 4.86
N GLU A 13 -12.62 -2.97 5.77
CA GLU A 13 -12.86 -1.53 5.78
C GLU A 13 -11.56 -0.74 5.95
N TYR A 14 -10.66 -1.19 6.83
CA TYR A 14 -9.33 -0.60 6.98
C TYR A 14 -8.51 -0.69 5.69
N ILE A 15 -8.53 -1.83 4.98
CA ILE A 15 -7.86 -1.95 3.67
C ILE A 15 -8.45 -0.95 2.67
N LYS A 16 -9.79 -0.83 2.58
CA LYS A 16 -10.44 0.17 1.70
C LYS A 16 -10.03 1.60 2.06
N ARG A 17 -10.06 1.95 3.34
CA ARG A 17 -9.63 3.28 3.83
C ARG A 17 -8.17 3.53 3.45
N GLY A 18 -7.29 2.54 3.62
CA GLY A 18 -5.90 2.58 3.17
C GLY A 18 -5.78 2.95 1.69
N VAL A 19 -6.53 2.28 0.82
CA VAL A 19 -6.56 2.59 -0.61
C VAL A 19 -7.07 4.01 -0.89
N VAL A 20 -8.16 4.43 -0.25
CA VAL A 20 -8.74 5.78 -0.45
C VAL A 20 -7.75 6.86 -0.02
N TYR A 21 -7.15 6.72 1.17
CA TYR A 21 -6.11 7.66 1.61
C TYR A 21 -4.87 7.60 0.72
N GLY A 22 -4.51 6.43 0.18
CA GLY A 22 -3.43 6.29 -0.80
C GLY A 22 -3.70 7.09 -2.06
N PHE A 23 -4.93 7.04 -2.58
CA PHE A 23 -5.35 7.85 -3.72
C PHE A 23 -5.32 9.35 -3.42
N VAL A 24 -5.85 9.76 -2.26
CA VAL A 24 -5.84 11.17 -1.82
C VAL A 24 -4.39 11.69 -1.70
N VAL A 25 -3.52 10.92 -1.05
CA VAL A 25 -2.09 11.25 -0.91
C VAL A 25 -1.42 11.33 -2.29
N ALA A 26 -1.71 10.40 -3.20
CA ALA A 26 -1.18 10.45 -4.57
C ALA A 26 -1.58 11.73 -5.30
N VAL A 27 -2.86 12.09 -5.29
CA VAL A 27 -3.37 13.30 -5.97
C VAL A 27 -2.79 14.58 -5.35
N VAL A 28 -2.88 14.72 -4.02
CA VAL A 28 -2.36 15.89 -3.30
C VAL A 28 -0.84 16.00 -3.45
N GLY A 29 -0.15 14.86 -3.41
CA GLY A 29 1.29 14.77 -3.56
C GLY A 29 1.79 15.19 -4.93
N ILE A 30 1.13 14.72 -6.01
CA ILE A 30 1.43 15.15 -7.37
C ILE A 30 1.27 16.68 -7.49
N LEU A 31 0.18 17.24 -6.98
CA LEU A 31 -0.04 18.69 -6.98
C LEU A 31 1.05 19.43 -6.18
N ALA A 32 1.40 18.94 -5.00
CA ALA A 32 2.45 19.52 -4.16
C ALA A 32 3.82 19.49 -4.85
N ILE A 33 4.13 18.42 -5.59
CA ILE A 33 5.36 18.32 -6.38
C ILE A 33 5.37 19.38 -7.50
N PHE A 34 4.26 19.56 -8.23
CA PHE A 34 4.17 20.59 -9.26
C PHE A 34 4.32 22.02 -8.71
N VAL A 35 3.70 22.29 -7.55
CA VAL A 35 3.86 23.58 -6.85
C VAL A 35 5.30 23.75 -6.38
N GLY A 36 5.89 22.73 -5.76
CA GLY A 36 7.29 22.74 -5.31
C GLY A 36 8.27 22.96 -6.46
N LEU A 37 8.04 22.32 -7.62
CA LEU A 37 8.82 22.52 -8.83
C LEU A 37 8.72 23.96 -9.36
N SER A 38 7.51 24.52 -9.35
CA SER A 38 7.26 25.90 -9.80
C SER A 38 7.96 26.91 -8.89
N ILE A 39 7.86 26.75 -7.57
CA ILE A 39 8.56 27.60 -6.59
C ILE A 39 10.07 27.42 -6.71
N ALA A 40 10.55 26.20 -6.93
CA ALA A 40 11.97 25.92 -7.12
C ALA A 40 12.53 26.66 -8.35
N ALA A 41 11.79 26.66 -9.46
CA ALA A 41 12.16 27.39 -10.67
C ALA A 41 12.18 28.91 -10.44
N LEU A 42 11.19 29.46 -9.73
CA LEU A 42 11.10 30.90 -9.44
C LEU A 42 12.18 31.38 -8.46
N SER A 43 12.48 30.58 -7.44
CA SER A 43 13.47 30.92 -6.40
C SER A 43 14.90 30.50 -6.76
N GLN A 44 15.08 29.82 -7.90
CA GLN A 44 16.35 29.24 -8.33
C GLN A 44 16.97 28.32 -7.26
N SER A 45 16.13 27.62 -6.50
CA SER A 45 16.52 26.74 -5.38
C SER A 45 15.81 25.40 -5.49
N VAL A 46 16.52 24.29 -5.28
CA VAL A 46 15.93 22.94 -5.29
C VAL A 46 15.16 22.60 -4.01
N THR A 47 15.35 23.39 -2.94
CA THR A 47 14.81 23.11 -1.60
C THR A 47 13.29 22.96 -1.57
N PRO A 48 12.47 23.83 -2.19
CA PRO A 48 11.02 23.67 -2.19
C PRO A 48 10.55 22.36 -2.83
N PHE A 49 11.21 21.93 -3.91
CA PHE A 49 10.94 20.65 -4.56
C PHE A 49 11.34 19.47 -3.67
N ALA A 50 12.54 19.51 -3.08
CA ALA A 50 13.03 18.44 -2.20
C ALA A 50 12.14 18.25 -0.96
N VAL A 51 11.66 19.36 -0.37
CA VAL A 51 10.71 19.34 0.76
C VAL A 51 9.36 18.76 0.32
N ALA A 52 8.81 19.21 -0.82
CA ALA A 52 7.55 18.69 -1.33
C ALA A 52 7.61 17.18 -1.59
N LEU A 53 8.70 16.70 -2.20
CA LEU A 53 8.93 15.28 -2.44
C LEU A 53 9.06 14.49 -1.13
N SER A 54 9.80 15.02 -0.15
CA SER A 54 9.94 14.37 1.16
C SER A 54 8.60 14.24 1.88
N LEU A 55 7.81 15.32 1.91
CA LEU A 55 6.49 15.32 2.54
C LEU A 55 5.55 14.36 1.84
N PHE A 56 5.57 14.30 0.52
CA PHE A 56 4.79 13.33 -0.25
C PHE A 56 5.07 11.90 0.18
N VAL A 57 6.34 11.50 0.30
CA VAL A 57 6.71 10.15 0.74
C VAL A 57 6.28 9.89 2.18
N VAL A 58 6.45 10.85 3.09
CA VAL A 58 6.05 10.72 4.50
C VAL A 58 4.53 10.54 4.64
N LEU A 59 3.73 11.21 3.79
CA LEU A 59 2.27 11.09 3.82
C LEU A 59 1.77 9.67 3.49
N PHE A 60 2.56 8.83 2.83
CA PHE A 60 2.22 7.41 2.62
C PHE A 60 2.22 6.56 3.90
N ILE A 61 2.68 7.10 5.05
CA ILE A 61 2.47 6.43 6.35
C ILE A 61 0.98 6.25 6.63
N VAL A 62 0.13 7.23 6.26
CA VAL A 62 -1.30 7.19 6.55
C VAL A 62 -1.98 5.98 5.89
N PRO A 63 -1.91 5.77 4.56
CA PRO A 63 -2.49 4.58 3.94
C PRO A 63 -1.85 3.29 4.45
N ALA A 64 -0.53 3.26 4.69
CA ALA A 64 0.16 2.09 5.21
C ALA A 64 -0.30 1.70 6.63
N TYR A 65 -0.63 2.67 7.49
CA TYR A 65 -1.18 2.41 8.82
C TYR A 65 -2.55 1.71 8.75
N PHE A 66 -3.40 2.13 7.82
CA PHE A 66 -4.70 1.50 7.62
C PHE A 66 -4.56 0.08 7.04
N GLU A 67 -3.68 -0.12 6.06
CA GLU A 67 -3.38 -1.47 5.57
C GLU A 67 -2.79 -2.37 6.67
N PHE A 68 -1.91 -1.84 7.52
CA PHE A 68 -1.38 -2.55 8.69
C PHE A 68 -2.51 -3.01 9.62
N LYS A 69 -3.45 -2.13 9.96
CA LYS A 69 -4.63 -2.47 10.78
C LYS A 69 -5.50 -3.53 10.10
N GLY A 70 -5.72 -3.39 8.80
CA GLY A 70 -6.47 -4.36 8.00
C GLY A 70 -5.84 -5.75 8.04
N PHE A 71 -4.54 -5.86 7.71
CA PHE A 71 -3.85 -7.15 7.74
C PHE A 71 -3.72 -7.75 9.13
N LEU A 72 -3.58 -6.95 10.20
CA LEU A 72 -3.63 -7.46 11.57
C LEU A 72 -5.01 -8.05 11.89
N GLY A 73 -6.09 -7.34 11.57
CA GLY A 73 -7.46 -7.83 11.75
C GLY A 73 -7.71 -9.14 10.98
N LEU A 74 -7.23 -9.23 9.74
CA LEU A 74 -7.29 -10.48 8.97
C LEU A 74 -6.46 -11.60 9.61
N SER A 75 -5.29 -11.28 10.18
CA SER A 75 -4.46 -12.28 10.88
C SER A 75 -5.15 -12.83 12.13
N GLU A 76 -5.92 -12.01 12.83
CA GLU A 76 -6.65 -12.41 14.03
C GLU A 76 -7.89 -13.22 13.66
N PHE A 77 -8.60 -12.83 12.59
CA PHE A 77 -9.81 -13.52 12.15
C PHE A 77 -9.52 -14.89 11.51
N TYR A 78 -8.53 -14.97 10.63
CA TYR A 78 -8.17 -16.21 9.93
C TYR A 78 -7.11 -17.06 10.64
N ASP A 79 -6.57 -16.59 11.78
CA ASP A 79 -5.43 -17.20 12.51
C ASP A 79 -4.23 -17.51 11.59
N GLU A 80 -3.92 -16.59 10.67
CA GLU A 80 -2.91 -16.80 9.63
C GLU A 80 -1.72 -15.84 9.81
N ARG A 81 -0.54 -16.42 10.01
CA ARG A 81 0.71 -15.69 10.24
C ARG A 81 1.15 -14.90 9.02
N LEU A 82 0.80 -15.36 7.82
CA LEU A 82 1.12 -14.66 6.58
C LEU A 82 0.59 -13.23 6.57
N TYR A 83 -0.63 -13.00 7.06
CA TYR A 83 -1.22 -11.65 7.18
C TYR A 83 -0.51 -10.81 8.23
N ARG A 84 -0.08 -11.41 9.34
CA ARG A 84 0.72 -10.71 10.35
C ARG A 84 2.05 -10.21 9.77
N TYR A 85 2.73 -11.04 8.97
CA TYR A 85 3.95 -10.61 8.28
C TYR A 85 3.66 -9.50 7.27
N ALA A 86 2.55 -9.58 6.53
CA ALA A 86 2.16 -8.54 5.59
C ALA A 86 1.91 -7.20 6.30
N ALA A 87 1.23 -7.22 7.45
CA ALA A 87 1.02 -6.02 8.26
C ALA A 87 2.36 -5.36 8.63
N TRP A 88 3.28 -6.11 9.22
CA TRP A 88 4.57 -5.58 9.67
C TRP A 88 5.47 -5.15 8.51
N LEU A 89 5.41 -5.84 7.37
CA LEU A 89 6.14 -5.45 6.17
C LEU A 89 5.63 -4.12 5.61
N THR A 90 4.30 -3.93 5.54
CA THR A 90 3.68 -2.65 5.12
C THR A 90 4.11 -1.51 6.04
N LEU A 91 3.99 -1.69 7.36
CA LEU A 91 4.35 -0.64 8.32
C LEU A 91 5.86 -0.36 8.34
N GLY A 92 6.68 -1.41 8.34
CA GLY A 92 8.14 -1.30 8.32
C GLY A 92 8.65 -0.60 7.07
N GLY A 93 8.09 -0.93 5.91
CA GLY A 93 8.39 -0.26 4.64
C GLY A 93 8.02 1.23 4.67
N ALA A 94 6.85 1.58 5.20
CA ALA A 94 6.43 2.98 5.33
C ALA A 94 7.31 3.79 6.29
N VAL A 95 7.69 3.22 7.43
CA VAL A 95 8.61 3.86 8.39
C VAL A 95 9.99 4.03 7.77
N ALA A 96 10.52 3.00 7.10
CA ALA A 96 11.81 3.09 6.41
C ALA A 96 11.78 4.18 5.32
N ALA A 97 10.72 4.26 4.54
CA ALA A 97 10.54 5.30 3.52
C ALA A 97 10.45 6.70 4.13
N ALA A 98 9.72 6.86 5.24
CA ALA A 98 9.58 8.15 5.91
C ALA A 98 10.87 8.64 6.58
N VAL A 99 11.78 7.74 6.97
CA VAL A 99 13.13 8.10 7.45
C VAL A 99 14.07 8.37 6.27
N ALA A 100 13.99 7.57 5.21
CA ALA A 100 14.85 7.72 4.04
C ALA A 100 14.53 9.00 3.24
N ALA A 101 13.27 9.42 3.16
CA ALA A 101 12.87 10.55 2.33
C ALA A 101 13.46 11.90 2.77
N PRO A 102 13.45 12.29 4.07
CA PRO A 102 14.15 13.49 4.52
C PRO A 102 15.66 13.42 4.30
N ALA A 103 16.27 12.25 4.51
CA ALA A 103 17.70 12.07 4.27
C ALA A 103 18.06 12.22 2.78
N LEU A 104 17.25 11.66 1.89
CA LEU A 104 17.37 11.84 0.44
C LEU A 104 17.16 13.30 0.03
N ALA A 105 16.15 13.97 0.59
CA ALA A 105 15.88 15.39 0.31
C ALA A 105 17.05 16.28 0.75
N TRP A 106 17.59 16.06 1.95
CA TRP A 106 18.79 16.74 2.44
C TRP A 106 19.99 16.51 1.53
N TRP A 107 20.20 15.25 1.12
CA TRP A 107 21.28 14.89 0.21
C TRP A 107 21.15 15.59 -1.16
N VAL A 108 19.95 15.65 -1.73
CA VAL A 108 19.67 16.38 -2.98
C VAL A 108 19.97 17.88 -2.83
N VAL A 109 19.56 18.50 -1.73
CA VAL A 109 19.82 19.91 -1.46
C VAL A 109 21.32 20.18 -1.33
N SER A 110 22.03 19.39 -0.53
CA SER A 110 23.48 19.55 -0.32
C SER A 110 24.30 19.36 -1.60
N LEU A 111 23.92 18.43 -2.48
CA LEU A 111 24.56 18.29 -3.79
C LEU A 111 24.37 19.53 -4.67
N ALA A 112 23.17 20.11 -4.66
CA ALA A 112 22.86 21.31 -5.42
C ALA A 112 23.64 22.53 -4.89
N GLU A 113 23.71 22.70 -3.58
CA GLU A 113 24.50 23.77 -2.94
C GLU A 113 26.00 23.62 -3.22
N ALA A 114 26.51 22.40 -3.28
CA ALA A 114 27.89 22.10 -3.62
C ALA A 114 28.20 22.20 -5.13
N GLY A 115 27.21 22.54 -5.98
CA GLY A 115 27.37 22.57 -7.44
C GLY A 115 27.75 21.22 -8.05
N SER A 116 27.51 20.13 -7.33
CA SER A 116 27.91 18.78 -7.70
C SER A 116 26.84 18.10 -8.55
N ARG A 117 27.28 17.31 -9.54
CA ARG A 117 26.34 16.46 -10.30
C ARG A 117 25.89 15.29 -9.43
N PRO A 118 24.59 14.92 -9.45
CA PRO A 118 24.14 13.72 -8.78
C PRO A 118 24.84 12.50 -9.37
N PRO A 119 25.30 11.54 -8.54
CA PRO A 119 25.91 10.31 -9.03
C PRO A 119 24.90 9.49 -9.82
N ASP A 120 25.39 8.67 -10.74
CA ASP A 120 24.54 7.71 -11.46
C ASP A 120 24.01 6.65 -10.49
N LEU A 121 22.70 6.71 -10.22
CA LEU A 121 22.00 5.76 -9.34
C LEU A 121 21.45 4.54 -10.10
N SER A 122 21.72 4.41 -11.40
CA SER A 122 21.30 3.26 -12.20
C SER A 122 21.75 1.92 -11.60
N PRO A 123 22.99 1.75 -11.10
CA PRO A 123 23.42 0.50 -10.47
C PRO A 123 22.62 0.16 -9.20
N LEU A 124 22.27 1.17 -8.41
CA LEU A 124 21.45 1.00 -7.19
C LEU A 124 20.04 0.50 -7.52
N ARG A 125 19.46 0.95 -8.64
CA ARG A 125 18.15 0.44 -9.10
C ARG A 125 18.20 -1.06 -9.40
N TRP A 126 19.26 -1.51 -10.06
CA TRP A 126 19.44 -2.94 -10.38
C TRP A 126 19.74 -3.79 -9.14
N LEU A 127 20.44 -3.23 -8.14
CA LEU A 127 20.66 -3.90 -6.86
C LEU A 127 19.38 -3.96 -6.00
N ALA A 128 18.50 -2.96 -6.10
CA ALA A 128 17.23 -2.91 -5.39
C ALA A 128 16.14 -3.77 -6.07
N TRP A 129 16.27 -4.05 -7.37
CA TRP A 129 15.27 -4.79 -8.14
C TRP A 129 14.92 -6.17 -7.55
N PRO A 130 15.88 -7.03 -7.16
CA PRO A 130 15.57 -8.30 -6.50
C PRO A 130 14.71 -8.13 -5.24
N VAL A 131 14.92 -7.07 -4.47
CA VAL A 131 14.10 -6.77 -3.29
C VAL A 131 12.65 -6.47 -3.71
N GLY A 132 12.46 -5.67 -4.76
CA GLY A 132 11.14 -5.41 -5.33
C GLY A 132 10.43 -6.68 -5.81
N VAL A 133 11.15 -7.59 -6.47
CA VAL A 133 10.59 -8.88 -6.91
C VAL A 133 10.22 -9.78 -5.72
N LEU A 134 11.06 -9.84 -4.69
CA LEU A 134 10.78 -10.62 -3.49
C LEU A 134 9.56 -10.09 -2.73
N VAL A 135 9.46 -8.77 -2.57
CA VAL A 135 8.30 -8.13 -1.94
C VAL A 135 7.04 -8.35 -2.77
N GLY A 136 7.11 -8.17 -4.10
CA GLY A 136 5.98 -8.43 -5.01
C GLY A 136 5.51 -9.89 -4.97
N GLY A 137 6.44 -10.85 -4.96
CA GLY A 137 6.13 -12.27 -4.82
C GLY A 137 5.54 -12.64 -3.45
N PHE A 138 6.02 -11.99 -2.39
CA PHE A 138 5.44 -12.13 -1.05
C PHE A 138 3.98 -11.66 -1.03
N TYR A 139 3.69 -10.44 -1.52
CA TYR A 139 2.31 -9.93 -1.56
C TYR A 139 1.43 -10.71 -2.52
N MET A 140 1.96 -11.24 -3.62
CA MET A 140 1.22 -12.19 -4.46
C MET A 140 0.73 -13.38 -3.63
N ARG A 141 1.61 -14.00 -2.84
CA ARG A 141 1.24 -15.11 -1.96
C ARG A 141 0.18 -14.71 -0.93
N VAL A 142 0.32 -13.53 -0.31
CA VAL A 142 -0.65 -12.97 0.64
C VAL A 142 -2.03 -12.87 0.00
N PHE A 143 -2.13 -12.28 -1.20
CA PHE A 143 -3.42 -12.07 -1.85
C PHE A 143 -4.02 -13.33 -2.45
N LEU A 144 -3.21 -14.29 -2.91
CA LEU A 144 -3.70 -15.61 -3.29
C LEU A 144 -4.34 -16.33 -2.09
N LYS A 145 -3.67 -16.30 -0.93
CA LYS A 145 -4.19 -16.87 0.31
C LYS A 145 -5.48 -16.16 0.75
N LEU A 146 -5.53 -14.83 0.63
CA LEU A 146 -6.74 -14.07 0.94
C LEU A 146 -7.90 -14.40 -0.01
N ALA A 147 -7.62 -14.70 -1.28
CA ALA A 147 -8.65 -15.19 -2.21
C ALA A 147 -9.22 -16.54 -1.77
N GLU A 148 -8.37 -17.45 -1.30
CA GLU A 148 -8.80 -18.77 -0.77
C GLU A 148 -9.64 -18.61 0.50
N ASP A 149 -9.21 -17.75 1.43
CA ASP A 149 -9.85 -17.58 2.73
C ASP A 149 -11.16 -16.77 2.67
N SER A 150 -11.25 -15.81 1.75
CA SER A 150 -12.45 -14.96 1.57
C SER A 150 -13.41 -15.45 0.48
N GLY A 151 -12.97 -16.35 -0.40
CA GLY A 151 -13.72 -16.75 -1.59
C GLY A 151 -13.78 -15.68 -2.69
N VAL A 152 -13.03 -14.58 -2.56
CA VAL A 152 -13.04 -13.47 -3.53
C VAL A 152 -11.87 -13.60 -4.52
N ASP A 153 -12.17 -14.09 -5.72
CA ASP A 153 -11.17 -14.31 -6.79
C ASP A 153 -10.43 -13.05 -7.22
N LEU A 154 -10.99 -11.86 -7.00
CA LEU A 154 -10.36 -10.60 -7.41
C LEU A 154 -9.03 -10.35 -6.67
N PHE A 155 -8.83 -10.91 -5.47
CA PHE A 155 -7.53 -10.87 -4.80
C PHE A 155 -6.43 -11.60 -5.59
N LYS A 156 -6.75 -12.61 -6.41
CA LYS A 156 -5.76 -13.24 -7.30
C LYS A 156 -5.21 -12.24 -8.30
N ALA A 157 -6.07 -11.39 -8.87
CA ALA A 157 -5.66 -10.34 -9.80
C ALA A 157 -4.77 -9.30 -9.09
N VAL A 158 -5.13 -8.90 -7.86
CA VAL A 158 -4.28 -8.02 -7.03
C VAL A 158 -2.89 -8.64 -6.83
N GLY A 159 -2.82 -9.94 -6.50
CA GLY A 159 -1.56 -10.65 -6.30
C GLY A 159 -0.69 -10.69 -7.55
N VAL A 160 -1.27 -10.96 -8.72
CA VAL A 160 -0.54 -10.92 -10.00
C VAL A 160 0.01 -9.53 -10.28
N VAL A 161 -0.79 -8.48 -10.07
CA VAL A 161 -0.35 -7.10 -10.28
C VAL A 161 0.76 -6.73 -9.30
N ALA A 162 0.72 -7.20 -8.04
CA ALA A 162 1.80 -6.97 -7.08
C ALA A 162 3.14 -7.58 -7.55
N LEU A 163 3.12 -8.81 -8.07
CA LEU A 163 4.33 -9.42 -8.64
C LEU A 163 4.82 -8.68 -9.88
N LEU A 164 3.91 -8.31 -10.79
CA LEU A 164 4.25 -7.54 -12.00
C LEU A 164 4.87 -6.19 -11.64
N SER A 165 4.34 -5.48 -10.64
CA SER A 165 4.93 -4.24 -10.12
C SER A 165 6.36 -4.46 -9.60
N GLY A 166 6.62 -5.59 -8.93
CA GLY A 166 7.98 -5.95 -8.50
C GLY A 166 8.91 -6.21 -9.68
N LEU A 167 8.48 -7.04 -10.64
CA LEU A 167 9.24 -7.39 -11.84
C LEU A 167 9.54 -6.17 -12.72
N LEU A 168 8.58 -5.26 -12.86
CA LEU A 168 8.64 -4.10 -13.72
C LEU A 168 9.08 -2.83 -12.99
N SER A 169 9.38 -2.88 -11.69
CA SER A 169 9.83 -1.73 -10.89
C SER A 169 11.00 -0.90 -11.48
N PRO A 170 11.93 -1.42 -12.30
CA PRO A 170 12.95 -0.59 -12.94
C PRO A 170 12.43 0.29 -14.07
N VAL A 171 11.27 -0.06 -14.65
CA VAL A 171 10.74 0.52 -15.90
C VAL A 171 9.29 1.02 -15.80
N ASP A 172 8.54 0.62 -14.77
CA ASP A 172 7.16 1.06 -14.56
C ASP A 172 7.13 2.47 -13.94
N PRO A 173 6.54 3.46 -14.63
CA PRO A 173 6.36 4.81 -14.08
C PRO A 173 5.22 4.90 -13.03
N GLY A 174 4.63 3.77 -12.61
CA GLY A 174 3.64 3.70 -11.53
C GLY A 174 2.22 3.38 -11.99
N LEU A 175 2.03 2.96 -13.24
CA LEU A 175 0.70 2.65 -13.78
C LEU A 175 0.12 1.38 -13.14
N LEU A 176 0.96 0.38 -12.86
CA LEU A 176 0.53 -0.82 -12.16
C LEU A 176 0.15 -0.54 -10.71
N GLY A 177 0.78 0.45 -10.07
CA GLY A 177 0.40 0.91 -8.75
C GLY A 177 -1.05 1.42 -8.69
N LEU A 178 -1.46 2.23 -9.68
CA LEU A 178 -2.84 2.71 -9.78
C LEU A 178 -3.83 1.57 -10.04
N VAL A 179 -3.49 0.66 -10.95
CA VAL A 179 -4.32 -0.53 -11.23
C VAL A 179 -4.48 -1.39 -9.98
N MET A 180 -3.39 -1.61 -9.23
CA MET A 180 -3.39 -2.37 -7.98
C MET A 180 -4.32 -1.75 -6.94
N LEU A 181 -4.28 -0.42 -6.76
CA LEU A 181 -5.17 0.27 -5.83
C LEU A 181 -6.64 0.06 -6.18
N ILE A 182 -7.01 0.23 -7.46
CA ILE A 182 -8.39 0.03 -7.92
C ILE A 182 -8.84 -1.42 -7.66
N LEU A 183 -8.02 -2.40 -8.06
CA LEU A 183 -8.33 -3.81 -7.85
C LEU A 183 -8.44 -4.15 -6.37
N LEU A 184 -7.56 -3.62 -5.53
CA LEU A 184 -7.56 -3.86 -4.09
C LEU A 184 -8.80 -3.27 -3.42
N TYR A 185 -9.22 -2.06 -3.82
CA TYR A 185 -10.47 -1.47 -3.33
C TYR A 185 -11.68 -2.34 -3.67
N MET A 186 -11.79 -2.75 -4.94
CA MET A 186 -12.88 -3.62 -5.39
C MET A 186 -12.85 -4.98 -4.69
N ALA A 187 -11.66 -5.57 -4.48
CA ALA A 187 -11.52 -6.86 -3.84
C ALA A 187 -11.87 -6.78 -2.35
N ALA A 188 -11.41 -5.74 -1.66
CA ALA A 188 -11.74 -5.50 -0.25
C ALA A 188 -13.24 -5.25 -0.04
N SER A 189 -13.90 -4.50 -0.93
CA SER A 189 -15.37 -4.31 -0.89
C SER A 189 -16.11 -5.65 -1.00
N ARG A 190 -15.72 -6.51 -1.94
CA ARG A 190 -16.32 -7.84 -2.08
C ARG A 190 -15.99 -8.77 -0.91
N GLY A 191 -14.80 -8.63 -0.31
CA GLY A 191 -14.40 -9.40 0.87
C GLY A 191 -15.28 -9.07 2.08
N GLU A 192 -15.56 -7.78 2.29
CA GLU A 192 -16.47 -7.33 3.33
C GLU A 192 -17.90 -7.84 3.12
N GLU A 193 -18.42 -7.75 1.90
CA GLU A 193 -19.74 -8.30 1.53
C GLU A 193 -19.82 -9.80 1.82
N ALA A 194 -18.79 -10.57 1.42
CA ALA A 194 -18.74 -12.02 1.64
C ALA A 194 -18.76 -12.40 3.14
N VAL A 195 -18.08 -11.60 3.99
CA VAL A 195 -18.12 -11.79 5.45
C VAL A 195 -19.51 -11.57 6.01
N TYR A 196 -20.22 -10.52 5.56
CA TYR A 196 -21.60 -10.25 5.98
C TYR A 196 -22.57 -11.33 5.52
N GLU A 197 -22.47 -11.79 4.27
CA GLU A 197 -23.32 -12.87 3.75
C GLU A 197 -23.11 -14.19 4.52
N TRP A 198 -21.86 -14.54 4.81
CA TRP A 198 -21.53 -15.71 5.62
C TRP A 198 -22.18 -15.63 7.01
N ALA A 199 -22.07 -14.48 7.68
CA ALA A 199 -22.66 -14.27 9.00
C ALA A 199 -24.19 -14.38 9.00
N TYR A 200 -24.84 -13.78 7.98
CA TYR A 200 -26.28 -13.84 7.83
C TYR A 200 -26.79 -15.26 7.56
N SER A 201 -26.08 -16.03 6.72
CA SER A 201 -26.43 -17.42 6.41
C SER A 201 -26.35 -18.34 7.65
N ARG A 202 -25.36 -18.14 8.52
CA ARG A 202 -25.19 -18.85 9.80
C ARG A 202 -26.32 -18.52 10.79
N GLN A 203 -26.71 -17.25 10.92
CA GLN A 203 -27.83 -16.87 11.79
C GLN A 203 -29.14 -17.52 11.35
N LYS A 204 -29.41 -17.54 10.04
CA LYS A 204 -30.62 -18.17 9.48
C LYS A 204 -30.67 -19.68 9.75
N GLN A 205 -29.51 -20.35 9.76
CA GLN A 205 -29.40 -21.78 10.09
C GLN A 205 -29.56 -22.07 11.60
N GLN A 206 -29.20 -21.11 12.47
CA GLN A 206 -29.28 -21.26 13.93
C GLN A 206 -30.61 -20.78 14.53
N GLY A 207 -31.42 -20.02 13.78
CA GLY A 207 -32.66 -19.40 14.26
C GLY A 207 -33.90 -19.69 13.40
N GLY A 208 -33.91 -20.75 12.59
CA GLY A 208 -35.13 -21.16 11.89
C GLY A 208 -36.25 -21.48 12.89
N PRO A 209 -37.44 -20.86 12.80
CA PRO A 209 -38.54 -21.17 13.70
C PRO A 209 -38.91 -22.66 13.56
N THR A 210 -38.86 -23.39 14.67
CA THR A 210 -39.72 -24.57 14.82
C THR A 210 -41.16 -24.09 14.66
N ALA A 211 -41.85 -24.68 13.69
CA ALA A 211 -43.26 -24.47 13.39
C ALA A 211 -44.16 -24.53 14.63
#